data_AF-A0A3D1CTF6-F1
#
_entry.id   AF-A0A3D1CTF6-F1
#
_cell.length_a   1.000
_cell.length_b   1.000
_cell.length_c   1.000
_cell.angle_alpha   90.00
_cell.angle_beta   90.00
_cell.angle_gamma   90.00
#
_symmetry.space_group_name_H-M   'P 1'
#
loop_
_entity.id
_entity.type
_entity.pdbx_description
1 polymer ?
#
loop_
_entity_poly.entity_id
_entity_poly.type
_entity_poly.pdbx_seq_one_letter_code
_entity_poly.pdbx_strand_id
1 'polypeptide(L)'
;MPELNPVIVPNVEQIAREMTGTSQIGMIIKRVRLLNLLQLLKLGFNNLIYLNYLLQKDFAAGIKLLCELEILHQLNSGAKFEKKHFALHHQMVDMAVALKNRRLISYFLTLAKTYNFQPGLVTCNPLFLLKFLADVPIQTDNLVIYISAKLEPNLEKFLQESQIIWKKL
;
A
#
# COMPACT_ATOMS: atom_id res chain seq x y z
N MET A 1 -4.05 4.36 22.70
CA MET A 1 -3.56 3.22 21.89
C MET A 1 -2.14 3.54 21.46
N PRO A 2 -1.16 2.62 21.58
CA PRO A 2 0.23 2.92 21.21
C PRO A 2 0.33 3.39 19.75
N GLU A 3 1.21 4.36 19.49
CA GLU A 3 1.46 4.94 18.17
C GLU A 3 2.01 3.87 17.22
N LEU A 4 1.10 3.22 16.49
CA LEU A 4 1.45 2.36 15.36
C LEU A 4 1.99 3.24 14.23
N ASN A 5 3.32 3.31 14.13
CA ASN A 5 4.01 3.82 12.95
C ASN A 5 3.83 2.81 11.82
N PRO A 6 3.15 3.16 10.73
CA PRO A 6 2.90 2.24 9.63
C PRO A 6 4.21 1.95 8.88
N VAL A 7 4.40 0.71 8.41
CA VAL A 7 5.42 0.45 7.40
C VAL A 7 4.88 0.91 6.05
N ILE A 8 5.52 1.91 5.44
CA ILE A 8 5.08 2.48 4.17
C ILE A 8 5.55 1.59 3.01
N VAL A 9 4.61 1.17 2.17
CA VAL A 9 4.86 0.30 1.01
C VAL A 9 4.17 0.85 -0.26
N PRO A 10 4.75 0.67 -1.46
CA PRO A 10 6.14 0.25 -1.64
C PRO A 10 7.09 1.37 -1.19
N ASN A 11 8.32 1.05 -0.82
CA ASN A 11 9.36 2.03 -0.53
C ASN A 11 9.83 2.69 -1.83
N VAL A 12 9.13 3.76 -2.23
CA VAL A 12 9.36 4.41 -3.52
C VAL A 12 10.74 5.04 -3.61
N GLU A 13 11.28 5.57 -2.51
CA GLU A 13 12.63 6.15 -2.47
C GLU A 13 13.71 5.11 -2.77
N GLN A 14 13.61 3.93 -2.13
CA GLN A 14 14.53 2.83 -2.39
C GLN A 14 14.38 2.32 -3.81
N ILE A 15 13.15 2.18 -4.32
CA ILE A 15 12.87 1.77 -5.70
C ILE A 15 13.52 2.75 -6.68
N ALA A 16 13.30 4.06 -6.50
CA ALA A 16 13.87 5.08 -7.38
C ALA A 16 15.41 5.01 -7.38
N ARG A 17 16.03 4.83 -6.20
CA ARG A 17 17.48 4.67 -6.07
C ARG A 17 18.00 3.41 -6.73
N GLU A 18 17.26 2.30 -6.67
CA GLU A 18 17.69 1.05 -7.31
C GLU A 18 17.48 1.08 -8.82
N MET A 19 16.47 1.80 -9.31
CA MET A 19 16.23 2.00 -10.74
C MET A 19 17.31 2.82 -11.44
N THR A 20 18.09 3.65 -10.72
CA THR A 20 19.23 4.36 -11.33
C THR A 20 20.45 3.44 -11.53
N GLY A 21 20.59 2.39 -10.71
CA GLY A 21 21.73 1.47 -10.76
C GLY A 21 21.42 0.11 -11.39
N THR A 22 20.16 -0.29 -11.50
CA THR A 22 19.73 -1.61 -11.98
C THR A 22 18.46 -1.52 -12.83
N SER A 23 18.26 -2.48 -13.74
CA SER A 23 17.03 -2.56 -14.53
C SER A 23 15.81 -2.86 -13.64
N GLN A 24 14.62 -2.49 -14.11
CA GLN A 24 13.35 -2.79 -13.42
C GLN A 24 13.20 -4.28 -13.10
N ILE A 25 13.61 -5.15 -14.03
CA ILE A 25 13.59 -6.60 -13.85
C ILE A 25 14.63 -7.02 -12.80
N GLY A 26 15.84 -6.46 -12.85
CA GLY A 26 16.89 -6.72 -11.86
C GLY A 26 16.45 -6.38 -10.43
N MET A 27 15.74 -5.26 -10.26
CA MET A 27 15.16 -4.85 -8.98
C MET A 27 14.14 -5.86 -8.44
N ILE A 28 13.26 -6.39 -9.29
CA ILE A 28 12.29 -7.43 -8.91
C ILE A 28 13.03 -8.71 -8.51
N ILE A 29 13.99 -9.17 -9.32
CA ILE A 29 14.79 -10.37 -9.03
C ILE A 29 15.51 -10.23 -7.69
N LYS A 30 16.07 -9.05 -7.40
CA LYS A 30 16.73 -8.78 -6.12
C LYS A 30 15.77 -8.97 -4.94
N ARG A 31 14.54 -8.43 -5.02
CA ARG A 31 13.51 -8.60 -3.98
C ARG A 31 13.03 -10.04 -3.84
N VAL A 32 12.82 -10.73 -4.96
CA VAL A 32 12.43 -12.15 -4.99
C VAL A 32 13.48 -13.02 -4.29
N ARG A 33 14.78 -12.71 -4.46
CA ARG A 33 15.88 -13.42 -3.78
C ARG A 33 15.92 -13.22 -2.26
N LEU A 34 15.27 -12.19 -1.73
CA LEU A 34 15.16 -11.95 -0.28
C LEU A 34 14.04 -12.78 0.37
N LEU A 35 13.24 -13.49 -0.43
CA LEU A 35 12.13 -14.31 0.05
C LEU A 35 12.56 -15.77 0.20
N ASN A 36 12.03 -16.42 1.23
CA ASN A 36 12.16 -17.87 1.43
C ASN A 36 11.13 -18.65 0.60
N LEU A 37 11.36 -19.95 0.41
CA LEU A 37 10.61 -20.80 -0.53
C LEU A 37 9.09 -20.75 -0.33
N LEU A 38 8.62 -20.78 0.92
CA LEU A 38 7.19 -20.69 1.23
C LEU A 38 6.58 -19.36 0.79
N GLN A 39 7.34 -18.27 0.85
CA GLN A 39 6.89 -16.95 0.42
C GLN A 39 6.90 -16.84 -1.10
N LEU A 40 7.87 -17.45 -1.77
CA LEU A 40 7.89 -17.56 -3.23
C LEU A 40 6.65 -18.31 -3.74
N LEU A 41 6.29 -19.42 -3.10
CA LEU A 41 5.07 -20.16 -3.44
C LEU A 41 3.83 -19.28 -3.20
N LYS A 42 3.71 -18.63 -2.05
CA LYS A 42 2.59 -17.71 -1.75
C LYS A 42 2.49 -16.57 -2.76
N LEU A 43 3.62 -15.94 -3.07
CA LEU A 43 3.73 -14.90 -4.09
C LEU A 43 3.23 -15.42 -5.45
N GLY A 44 3.68 -16.61 -5.86
CA GLY A 44 3.26 -17.24 -7.11
C GLY A 44 1.76 -17.49 -7.17
N PHE A 45 1.19 -18.17 -6.17
CA PHE A 45 -0.24 -18.46 -6.11
C PHE A 45 -1.10 -17.19 -6.06
N ASN A 46 -0.71 -16.18 -5.27
CA ASN A 46 -1.46 -14.93 -5.13
C ASN A 46 -1.33 -14.00 -6.33
N ASN A 47 -0.32 -14.18 -7.19
CA ASN A 47 -0.12 -13.38 -8.40
C ASN A 47 -0.50 -14.10 -9.69
N LEU A 48 -0.84 -15.38 -9.65
CA LEU A 48 -1.18 -16.17 -10.84
C LEU A 48 -2.37 -15.55 -11.60
N ILE A 49 -3.39 -15.09 -10.86
CA ILE A 49 -4.58 -14.41 -11.42
C ILE A 49 -4.20 -13.05 -12.04
N TYR A 50 -3.14 -12.42 -11.55
CA TYR A 50 -2.68 -11.10 -11.99
C TYR A 50 -1.60 -11.18 -13.08
N LEU A 51 -1.15 -12.38 -13.45
CA LEU A 51 -0.04 -12.58 -14.38
C LEU A 51 -0.30 -11.95 -15.74
N ASN A 52 -1.51 -12.11 -16.28
CA ASN A 52 -1.89 -11.49 -17.56
C ASN A 52 -1.82 -9.95 -17.49
N TYR A 53 -2.28 -9.36 -16.38
CA TYR A 53 -2.20 -7.91 -16.16
C TYR A 53 -0.74 -7.44 -16.05
N LEU A 54 0.11 -8.20 -15.37
CA LEU A 54 1.55 -7.92 -15.27
C LEU A 54 2.24 -7.97 -16.65
N LEU A 55 1.91 -8.96 -17.47
CA LEU A 55 2.44 -9.08 -18.83
C LEU A 55 2.00 -7.91 -19.72
N GLN A 56 0.77 -7.43 -19.53
CA GLN A 56 0.24 -6.23 -20.18
C GLN A 56 0.79 -4.91 -19.60
N LYS A 57 1.72 -4.98 -18.64
CA LYS A 57 2.31 -3.82 -17.95
C LYS A 57 1.26 -2.95 -17.24
N ASP A 58 0.20 -3.57 -16.72
CA ASP A 58 -0.80 -2.87 -15.91
C ASP A 58 -0.14 -2.29 -14.65
N PHE A 59 -0.27 -0.98 -14.51
CA PHE A 59 0.37 -0.24 -13.43
C PHE A 59 -0.09 -0.70 -12.05
N ALA A 60 -1.40 -0.92 -11.85
CA ALA A 60 -1.93 -1.34 -10.55
C ALA A 60 -1.44 -2.75 -10.18
N ALA A 61 -1.38 -3.67 -11.14
CA ALA A 61 -0.81 -5.00 -10.93
C ALA A 61 0.68 -4.93 -10.58
N GLY A 62 1.45 -4.06 -11.24
CA GLY A 62 2.86 -3.82 -10.91
C GLY A 62 3.06 -3.31 -9.48
N ILE A 63 2.27 -2.32 -9.06
CA ILE A 63 2.30 -1.81 -7.68
C ILE A 63 1.88 -2.88 -6.67
N LYS A 64 0.83 -3.68 -6.96
CA LYS A 64 0.44 -4.81 -6.13
C LYS A 64 1.63 -5.75 -5.88
N LEU A 65 2.32 -6.16 -6.94
CA LEU A 65 3.46 -7.07 -6.85
C LEU A 65 4.59 -6.48 -5.99
N LEU A 66 4.91 -5.19 -6.19
CA LEU A 66 5.93 -4.50 -5.41
C LEU A 66 5.58 -4.42 -3.92
N CYS A 67 4.34 -4.03 -3.59
CA CYS A 67 3.86 -4.04 -2.22
C CYS A 67 3.97 -5.45 -1.61
N GLU A 68 3.54 -6.47 -2.35
CA GLU A 68 3.51 -7.84 -1.86
C GLU A 68 4.92 -8.40 -1.57
N LEU A 69 5.90 -8.09 -2.42
CA LEU A 69 7.30 -8.46 -2.20
C LEU A 69 7.84 -7.85 -0.89
N GLU A 70 7.57 -6.57 -0.64
CA GLU A 70 8.03 -5.89 0.56
C GLU A 70 7.29 -6.36 1.81
N ILE A 71 5.98 -6.59 1.71
CA ILE A 71 5.18 -7.15 2.80
C ILE A 71 5.70 -8.55 3.18
N LEU A 72 5.91 -9.44 2.21
CA LEU A 72 6.43 -10.78 2.47
C LEU A 72 7.81 -10.74 3.12
N HIS A 73 8.71 -9.89 2.62
CA HIS A 73 10.03 -9.72 3.21
C HIS A 73 9.95 -9.27 4.68
N GLN A 74 9.14 -8.25 4.97
CA GLN A 74 8.96 -7.72 6.33
C GLN A 74 8.31 -8.73 7.28
N LEU A 75 7.36 -9.54 6.78
CA LEU A 75 6.75 -10.62 7.55
C LEU A 75 7.73 -11.73 7.92
N ASN A 76 8.83 -11.88 7.17
CA ASN A 76 9.84 -12.91 7.43
C ASN A 76 10.89 -12.49 8.45
N SER A 77 11.15 -11.19 8.59
CA SER A 77 12.28 -10.64 9.37
C SER A 77 12.18 -10.91 10.88
N GLY A 78 11.24 -11.73 11.35
CA GLY A 78 11.16 -12.23 12.73
C GLY A 78 10.85 -11.15 13.77
N ALA A 79 10.75 -9.89 13.35
CA ALA A 79 10.31 -8.81 14.19
C ALA A 79 8.89 -9.13 14.67
N LYS A 80 8.75 -9.34 15.98
CA LYS A 80 7.48 -9.41 16.70
C LYS A 80 6.78 -8.06 16.57
N PHE A 81 6.36 -7.69 15.36
CA PHE A 81 5.46 -6.57 15.16
C PHE A 81 4.11 -7.01 15.70
N GLU A 82 3.83 -6.65 16.95
CA GLU A 82 2.61 -6.99 17.67
C GLU A 82 1.35 -6.54 16.91
N LYS A 83 1.45 -5.66 15.90
CA LYS A 83 0.41 -5.42 14.90
C LYS A 83 1.04 -5.16 13.52
N LYS A 84 0.71 -6.01 12.56
CA LYS A 84 1.07 -5.85 11.14
C LYS A 84 0.30 -4.65 10.60
N HIS A 85 0.95 -3.51 10.47
CA HIS A 85 0.34 -2.30 9.93
C HIS A 85 1.18 -1.81 8.75
N PHE A 86 0.58 -1.85 7.56
CA PHE A 86 1.22 -1.39 6.32
C PHE A 86 0.40 -0.27 5.71
N ALA A 87 1.03 0.80 5.28
CA ALA A 87 0.37 1.92 4.62
C ALA A 87 0.84 2.09 3.17
N LEU A 88 -0.10 2.31 2.26
CA LEU A 88 0.22 2.60 0.87
C LEU A 88 0.84 4.00 0.73
N HIS A 89 1.99 4.08 0.07
CA HIS A 89 2.75 5.32 -0.10
C HIS A 89 1.94 6.43 -0.79
N HIS A 90 2.13 7.68 -0.36
CA HIS A 90 1.32 8.81 -0.81
C HIS A 90 1.31 9.03 -2.32
N GLN A 91 2.46 8.87 -2.98
CA GLN A 91 2.54 8.95 -4.44
C GLN A 91 1.64 7.92 -5.15
N MET A 92 1.47 6.72 -4.59
CA MET A 92 0.61 5.69 -5.19
C MET A 92 -0.87 5.98 -4.92
N VAL A 93 -1.20 6.44 -3.72
CA VAL A 93 -2.57 6.82 -3.34
C VAL A 93 -3.04 8.02 -4.15
N ASP A 94 -2.26 9.10 -4.18
CA ASP A 94 -2.63 10.34 -4.85
C ASP A 94 -2.71 10.14 -6.37
N MET A 95 -1.83 9.31 -6.95
CA MET A 95 -1.93 8.93 -8.36
C MET A 95 -3.16 8.05 -8.64
N ALA A 96 -3.51 7.12 -7.74
CA ALA A 96 -4.73 6.33 -7.88
C ALA A 96 -5.98 7.22 -7.89
N VAL A 97 -6.01 8.23 -7.02
CA VAL A 97 -7.10 9.21 -6.94
C VAL A 97 -7.14 10.07 -8.21
N ALA A 98 -6.00 10.64 -8.62
CA ALA A 98 -5.90 11.50 -9.80
C ALA A 98 -6.33 10.79 -11.09
N LEU A 99 -5.90 9.55 -11.29
CA LEU A 99 -6.21 8.74 -12.47
C LEU A 99 -7.54 7.97 -12.36
N LYS A 100 -8.30 8.18 -11.27
CA LYS A 100 -9.50 7.40 -10.92
C LYS A 100 -9.27 5.87 -10.95
N ASN A 101 -8.05 5.42 -10.65
CA ASN A 101 -7.65 4.03 -10.73
C ASN A 101 -8.01 3.29 -9.42
N ARG A 102 -9.26 2.84 -9.34
CA ARG A 102 -9.80 2.08 -8.20
C ARG A 102 -9.09 0.75 -7.97
N ARG A 103 -8.56 0.14 -9.04
CA ARG A 103 -7.90 -1.16 -8.96
C ARG A 103 -6.70 -1.11 -8.01
N LEU A 104 -5.91 -0.04 -8.05
CA LEU A 104 -4.72 0.11 -7.22
C LEU A 104 -5.06 0.00 -5.72
N ILE A 105 -6.02 0.80 -5.23
CA ILE A 105 -6.44 0.75 -3.83
C ILE A 105 -7.06 -0.63 -3.52
N SER A 106 -7.91 -1.15 -4.41
CA SER A 106 -8.54 -2.46 -4.20
C SER A 106 -7.54 -3.61 -4.09
N TYR A 107 -6.46 -3.59 -4.89
CA TYR A 107 -5.41 -4.60 -4.85
C TYR A 107 -4.64 -4.53 -3.53
N PHE A 108 -4.31 -3.32 -3.07
CA PHE A 108 -3.66 -3.13 -1.78
C PHE A 108 -4.52 -3.65 -0.61
N LEU A 109 -5.82 -3.35 -0.62
CA LEU A 109 -6.74 -3.84 0.41
C LEU A 109 -6.99 -5.35 0.32
N THR A 110 -6.89 -5.93 -0.88
CA THR A 110 -6.89 -7.38 -1.06
C THR A 110 -5.66 -7.99 -0.40
N LEU A 111 -4.47 -7.40 -0.56
CA LEU A 111 -3.26 -7.84 0.16
C LEU A 111 -3.46 -7.76 1.69
N ALA A 112 -4.13 -6.72 2.19
CA ALA A 112 -4.45 -6.59 3.62
C ALA A 112 -5.28 -7.76 4.14
N LYS A 113 -6.29 -8.19 3.37
CA LYS A 113 -7.09 -9.38 3.67
C LYS A 113 -6.26 -10.66 3.58
N THR A 114 -5.49 -10.84 2.50
CA THR A 114 -4.68 -12.04 2.25
C THR A 114 -3.61 -12.27 3.33
N TYR A 115 -2.98 -11.20 3.82
CA TYR A 115 -1.89 -11.26 4.79
C TYR A 115 -2.29 -10.91 6.22
N ASN A 116 -3.57 -10.62 6.44
CA ASN A 116 -4.16 -10.26 7.72
C ASN A 116 -3.39 -9.12 8.43
N PHE A 117 -3.32 -7.97 7.77
CA PHE A 117 -2.71 -6.74 8.31
C PHE A 117 -3.71 -5.58 8.31
N GLN A 118 -3.45 -4.58 9.16
CA GLN A 118 -4.22 -3.34 9.18
C GLN A 118 -3.76 -2.43 8.03
N PRO A 119 -4.64 -2.10 7.06
CA PRO A 119 -4.27 -1.26 5.94
C PRO A 119 -4.26 0.22 6.31
N GLY A 120 -3.25 0.94 5.84
CA GLY A 120 -3.17 2.39 5.85
C GLY A 120 -3.14 2.97 4.44
N LEU A 121 -3.63 4.20 4.26
CA LEU A 121 -3.43 4.98 3.03
C LEU A 121 -2.78 6.30 3.41
N VAL A 122 -1.57 6.57 2.91
CA VAL A 122 -0.94 7.88 3.09
C VAL A 122 -1.39 8.79 1.96
N THR A 123 -1.73 10.04 2.23
CA THR A 123 -2.13 11.00 1.19
C THR A 123 -1.68 12.42 1.55
N CYS A 124 -1.34 13.19 0.53
CA CYS A 124 -1.20 14.64 0.64
C CYS A 124 -2.51 15.38 0.31
N ASN A 125 -3.52 14.65 -0.18
CA ASN A 125 -4.76 15.16 -0.76
C ASN A 125 -6.00 14.50 -0.13
N PRO A 126 -6.19 14.64 1.20
CA PRO A 126 -7.22 13.92 1.96
C PRO A 126 -8.65 14.13 1.43
N LEU A 127 -9.03 15.35 1.04
CA LEU A 127 -10.36 15.63 0.50
C LEU A 127 -10.67 14.83 -0.78
N PHE A 128 -9.70 14.74 -1.68
CA PHE A 128 -9.85 13.98 -2.92
C PHE A 128 -9.90 12.49 -2.65
N LEU A 129 -9.07 11.99 -1.72
CA LEU A 129 -9.12 10.60 -1.29
C LEU A 129 -10.48 10.24 -0.69
N LEU A 130 -11.03 11.07 0.19
CA LEU A 130 -12.34 10.81 0.81
C LEU A 130 -13.46 10.72 -0.21
N LYS A 131 -13.51 11.66 -1.16
CA LYS A 131 -14.47 11.61 -2.28
C LYS A 131 -14.29 10.33 -3.11
N PHE A 132 -13.03 10.01 -3.42
CA PHE A 132 -12.71 8.80 -4.16
C PHE A 132 -13.16 7.52 -3.44
N LEU A 133 -12.99 7.45 -2.11
CA LEU A 133 -13.39 6.30 -1.31
C LEU A 133 -14.90 6.20 -1.13
N ALA A 134 -15.63 7.32 -1.06
CA ALA A 134 -17.09 7.33 -0.99
C ALA A 134 -17.73 6.64 -2.21
N ASP A 135 -17.09 6.74 -3.37
CA ASP A 135 -17.57 6.13 -4.61
C ASP A 135 -17.14 4.65 -4.79
N VAL A 136 -16.37 4.09 -3.86
CA VAL A 136 -15.86 2.72 -3.95
C VAL A 136 -16.42 1.88 -2.80
N PRO A 137 -17.07 0.73 -3.08
CA PRO A 137 -17.54 -0.18 -2.04
C PRO A 137 -16.33 -0.90 -1.41
N ILE A 138 -15.62 -0.18 -0.54
CA ILE A 138 -14.48 -0.70 0.20
C ILE A 138 -14.99 -1.08 1.60
N GLN A 139 -14.73 -2.31 2.04
CA GLN A 139 -14.86 -2.64 3.46
C GLN A 139 -13.78 -1.88 4.23
N THR A 140 -14.19 -0.82 4.92
CA THR A 140 -13.34 0.18 5.57
C THR A 140 -13.10 -0.08 7.05
N ASP A 141 -13.66 -1.15 7.62
CA ASP A 141 -13.81 -1.34 9.08
C ASP A 141 -12.49 -1.28 9.87
N ASN A 142 -11.32 -1.36 9.22
CA ASN A 142 -10.01 -1.21 9.84
C ASN A 142 -9.01 -0.34 9.04
N LEU A 143 -9.49 0.45 8.07
CA LEU A 143 -8.65 1.32 7.24
C LEU A 143 -8.22 2.59 8.02
N VAL A 144 -6.92 2.89 8.01
CA VAL A 144 -6.39 4.14 8.60
C VAL A 144 -5.92 5.09 7.50
N ILE A 145 -6.38 6.33 7.53
CA ILE A 145 -5.91 7.37 6.61
C ILE A 145 -4.83 8.20 7.28
N TYR A 146 -3.65 8.23 6.67
CA TYR A 146 -2.52 9.01 7.13
C TYR A 146 -2.37 10.25 6.26
N ILE A 147 -2.28 11.42 6.90
CA ILE A 147 -2.21 12.71 6.21
C ILE A 147 -0.82 13.27 6.37
N SER A 148 -0.09 13.37 5.26
CA SER A 148 1.30 13.85 5.22
C SER A 148 1.42 15.38 5.07
N ALA A 149 0.31 16.06 4.80
CA ALA A 149 0.27 17.52 4.60
C ALA A 149 -0.25 18.26 5.84
N LYS A 150 0.08 19.55 5.96
CA LYS A 150 -0.56 20.43 6.94
C LYS A 150 -2.07 20.47 6.66
N LEU A 151 -2.84 20.02 7.64
CA LEU A 151 -4.30 20.08 7.60
C LEU A 151 -4.76 21.53 7.76
N GLU A 152 -5.67 21.96 6.87
CA GLU A 152 -6.41 23.19 7.09
C GLU A 152 -7.36 23.01 8.29
N PRO A 153 -7.57 24.03 9.14
CA PRO A 153 -8.37 23.91 10.36
C PRO A 153 -9.80 23.37 10.12
N ASN A 154 -10.41 23.77 9.01
CA ASN A 154 -11.76 23.34 8.63
C ASN A 154 -11.83 21.84 8.29
N LEU A 155 -10.75 21.31 7.71
CA LEU A 155 -10.65 19.90 7.35
C LEU A 155 -10.40 19.03 8.59
N GLU A 156 -9.60 19.53 9.54
CA GLU A 156 -9.38 18.84 10.82
C GLU A 156 -10.69 18.70 11.61
N LYS A 157 -11.52 19.75 11.63
CA LYS A 157 -12.86 19.69 12.24
C LYS A 157 -13.78 18.68 11.56
N PHE A 158 -13.84 18.68 10.22
CA PHE A 158 -14.63 17.71 9.45
C PHE A 158 -14.20 16.26 9.72
N LEU A 159 -12.89 16.02 9.80
CA LEU A 159 -12.35 14.69 10.06
C LEU A 159 -12.64 14.20 11.49
N GLN A 160 -12.64 15.10 12.49
CA GLN A 160 -13.04 14.78 13.87
C GLN A 160 -14.53 14.43 13.98
N GLU A 161 -15.37 15.05 13.17
CA GLU A 161 -16.82 14.78 13.11
C GLU A 161 -17.15 13.51 12.29
N SER A 162 -16.18 13.00 11.50
CA SER A 162 -16.34 11.80 10.68
C SER A 162 -16.04 10.50 11.45
N GLN A 163 -16.67 9.39 11.07
CA GLN A 163 -16.35 8.04 11.62
C GLN A 163 -15.01 7.45 11.09
N ILE A 164 -14.20 8.26 10.40
CA ILE A 164 -13.01 7.80 9.69
C ILE A 164 -11.81 7.79 10.65
N ILE A 165 -11.07 6.68 10.69
CA ILE A 165 -9.85 6.60 11.49
C ILE A 165 -8.73 7.30 10.73
N TRP A 166 -8.23 8.43 11.24
CA TRP A 166 -7.14 9.18 10.63
C TRP A 166 -6.02 9.50 11.62
N LYS A 167 -4.80 9.70 11.09
CA LYS A 167 -3.61 10.10 11.84
C LYS A 167 -2.76 11.09 11.04
N LYS A 168 -2.11 12.03 11.73
CA LYS A 168 -1.00 12.81 11.16
C LYS A 168 0.22 11.88 11.11
N LEU A 169 0.95 11.91 10.01
CA LEU A 169 2.17 11.13 9.79
C LEU A 169 3.39 12.04 9.97
#